data_AF-A0A8J8JQS5-F1
#
_entry.id   AF-A0A8J8JQS5-F1
#
_cell.length_a   1.000
_cell.length_b   1.000
_cell.length_c   1.000
_cell.angle_alpha   90.00
_cell.angle_beta   90.00
_cell.angle_gamma   90.00
#
_symmetry.space_group_name_H-M   'P 1'
#
loop_
_entity.id
_entity.type
_entity.pdbx_description
1 polymer ?
#
loop_
_entity_poly.entity_id
_entity_poly.type
_entity_poly.pdbx_seq_one_letter_code
_entity_poly.pdbx_strand_id
1 'polypeptide(L)'
;MCIFVKSEIEKKKNELISKILHEKTIIATTNMMVCKKQVSDIDFDIVIMDEAGAIDLLGAVIPLLRTKKVVFLGDHKQLPPVIVKNAPKIIEHLKEHPELEKSIFEIFWNRCPDKENENMLVMLKKQYRMRKEISKFVSDNFYNGKLEYVEPDKSEVKYTLKENDDPILNIHYPMLCLLNSFHTKYTNKSGYCNGERMLINKIIRSFKDTYGEDIADKIAIITPFKEQANRMKREIPDVECGTVHTFQGQEKEVIIYSTVKYHPNADGTFGYLLDTRKSKEAENLLNVAVSRAKEKFVIIGCRKLFSNVELYDELFKYIKKLNGIKLPEELKEKYAIKNFCKMCNEPIENILVLS
;
A
#
# COMPACT_ATOMS: atom_id res chain seq x y z
N MET A 1 7.87 37.57 -32.67
CA MET A 1 9.29 37.16 -32.57
C MET A 1 9.54 36.13 -31.48
N CYS A 2 9.17 36.36 -30.20
CA CYS A 2 9.41 35.39 -29.10
C CYS A 2 8.74 34.01 -29.26
N ILE A 3 7.55 33.92 -29.87
CA ILE A 3 6.86 32.62 -30.05
C ILE A 3 7.58 31.75 -31.09
N PHE A 4 8.09 32.36 -32.16
CA PHE A 4 8.80 31.67 -33.24
C PHE A 4 10.13 31.11 -32.75
N VAL A 5 10.90 31.92 -32.02
CA VAL A 5 12.17 31.50 -31.40
C VAL A 5 11.95 30.37 -30.39
N LYS A 6 10.91 30.44 -29.56
CA LYS A 6 10.57 29.35 -28.62
C LYS A 6 10.23 28.04 -29.34
N SER A 7 9.45 28.12 -30.42
CA SER A 7 9.10 26.95 -31.25
C SER A 7 10.34 26.29 -31.85
N GLU A 8 11.26 27.11 -32.36
CA GLU A 8 12.49 26.65 -33.01
C GLU A 8 13.49 26.03 -32.02
N ILE A 9 13.59 26.60 -30.81
CA ILE A 9 14.37 26.02 -29.70
C ILE A 9 13.81 24.65 -29.31
N GLU A 10 12.49 24.53 -29.12
CA GLU A 10 11.87 23.24 -28.78
C GLU A 10 12.05 22.21 -29.90
N LYS A 11 11.97 22.62 -31.17
CA LYS A 11 12.26 21.72 -32.29
C LYS A 11 13.69 21.17 -32.23
N LYS A 12 14.70 22.06 -32.11
CA LYS A 12 16.12 21.64 -32.02
C LYS A 12 16.41 20.77 -30.79
N LYS A 13 15.79 21.10 -29.66
CA LYS A 13 15.88 20.29 -28.43
C LYS A 13 15.33 18.88 -28.65
N ASN A 14 14.17 18.75 -29.29
CA ASN A 14 13.57 17.44 -29.57
C ASN A 14 14.40 16.62 -30.56
N GLU A 15 14.97 17.25 -31.58
CA GLU A 15 15.92 16.60 -32.50
C GLU A 15 17.16 16.08 -31.77
N LEU A 16 17.71 16.89 -30.85
CA LEU A 16 18.86 16.47 -30.04
C LEU A 16 18.52 15.30 -29.11
N ILE A 17 17.37 15.35 -28.43
CA ILE A 17 16.92 14.26 -27.56
C ILE A 17 16.73 12.97 -28.36
N SER A 18 16.07 13.04 -29.52
CA SER A 18 15.88 11.87 -30.40
C SER A 18 17.21 11.26 -30.79
N LYS A 19 18.19 12.06 -31.25
CA LYS A 19 19.55 11.57 -31.56
C LYS A 19 20.21 10.87 -30.37
N ILE A 20 20.15 11.47 -29.18
CA ILE A 20 20.71 10.88 -27.96
C ILE A 20 20.05 9.52 -27.68
N LEU A 21 18.72 9.44 -27.79
CA LEU A 21 17.97 8.21 -27.50
C LEU A 21 18.28 7.09 -28.50
N HIS A 22 18.39 7.40 -29.80
CA HIS A 22 18.78 6.43 -30.84
C HIS A 22 20.16 5.81 -30.60
N GLU A 23 21.05 6.50 -29.90
CA GLU A 23 22.38 5.98 -29.54
C GLU A 23 22.39 5.18 -28.22
N LYS A 24 21.28 5.15 -27.46
CA LYS A 24 21.24 4.42 -26.18
C LYS A 24 20.79 2.99 -26.34
N THR A 25 21.48 2.10 -25.64
CA THR A 25 21.12 0.68 -25.51
C THR A 25 19.90 0.47 -24.60
N ILE A 26 19.71 1.34 -23.60
CA ILE A 26 18.62 1.23 -22.62
C ILE A 26 17.94 2.59 -22.50
N ILE A 27 16.62 2.60 -22.66
CA ILE A 27 15.77 3.78 -22.48
C ILE A 27 14.77 3.45 -21.36
N ALA A 28 14.94 4.08 -20.19
CA ALA A 28 14.00 3.98 -19.08
C ALA A 28 12.98 5.11 -19.14
N THR A 29 11.70 4.78 -19.19
CA THR A 29 10.63 5.76 -19.31
C THR A 29 9.28 5.24 -18.80
N THR A 30 8.33 6.13 -18.56
CA THR A 30 6.93 5.75 -18.36
C THR A 30 6.27 5.36 -19.67
N ASN A 31 5.27 4.47 -19.62
CA ASN A 31 4.61 3.93 -20.82
C ASN A 31 4.09 5.01 -21.78
N MET A 32 3.49 6.08 -21.25
CA MET A 32 2.92 7.17 -22.04
C MET A 32 3.96 7.99 -22.81
N MET A 33 5.21 8.03 -22.33
CA MET A 33 6.27 8.80 -22.98
C MET A 33 6.69 8.19 -24.32
N VAL A 34 6.43 6.90 -24.54
CA VAL A 34 6.72 6.20 -25.81
C VAL A 34 5.90 6.80 -26.98
N CYS A 35 4.75 7.42 -26.69
CA CYS A 35 3.97 8.18 -27.69
C CYS A 35 4.59 9.54 -28.07
N LYS A 36 5.62 10.01 -27.37
CA LYS A 36 6.19 11.33 -27.62
C LYS A 36 7.09 11.30 -28.85
N LYS A 37 7.11 12.41 -29.59
CA LYS A 37 7.86 12.54 -30.87
C LYS A 37 9.34 12.16 -30.78
N GLN A 38 9.95 12.31 -29.60
CA GLN A 38 11.35 12.00 -29.37
C GLN A 38 11.64 10.49 -29.34
N VAL A 39 10.61 9.66 -29.11
CA VAL A 39 10.71 8.20 -28.93
C VAL A 39 9.83 7.44 -29.93
N SER A 40 8.83 8.10 -30.52
CA SER A 40 7.77 7.46 -31.29
C SER A 40 8.24 6.73 -32.56
N ASP A 41 9.44 7.06 -33.04
CA ASP A 41 10.15 6.49 -34.19
C ASP A 41 11.16 5.39 -33.83
N ILE A 42 11.24 5.02 -32.55
CA ILE A 42 12.11 3.94 -32.05
C ILE A 42 11.25 2.69 -31.84
N ASP A 43 11.66 1.60 -32.49
CA ASP A 43 11.20 0.24 -32.16
C ASP A 43 12.21 -0.42 -31.21
N PHE A 44 11.71 -1.27 -30.32
CA PHE A 44 12.50 -1.93 -29.28
C PHE A 44 12.58 -3.44 -29.54
N ASP A 45 13.78 -4.00 -29.42
CA ASP A 45 13.96 -5.46 -29.47
C ASP A 45 13.27 -6.15 -28.29
N ILE A 46 13.33 -5.54 -27.11
CA ILE A 46 12.74 -6.03 -25.87
C ILE A 46 12.17 -4.84 -25.09
N VAL A 47 10.95 -5.00 -24.58
CA VAL A 47 10.38 -4.09 -23.56
C VAL A 47 10.33 -4.83 -22.23
N ILE A 48 10.86 -4.20 -21.19
CA ILE A 48 10.69 -4.66 -19.80
C ILE A 48 9.72 -3.69 -19.13
N MET A 49 8.61 -4.21 -18.62
CA MET A 49 7.64 -3.42 -17.86
C MET A 49 7.73 -3.80 -16.40
N ASP A 50 8.26 -2.89 -15.59
CA ASP A 50 8.25 -3.00 -14.14
C ASP A 50 6.91 -2.53 -13.55
N GLU A 51 6.57 -3.01 -12.36
CA GLU A 51 5.29 -2.76 -11.68
C GLU A 51 4.06 -3.08 -12.56
N ALA A 52 4.18 -4.08 -13.44
CA ALA A 52 3.14 -4.46 -14.39
C ALA A 52 1.82 -4.92 -13.74
N GLY A 53 1.85 -5.26 -12.45
CA GLY A 53 0.65 -5.51 -11.63
C GLY A 53 -0.25 -4.29 -11.46
N ALA A 54 0.27 -3.07 -11.67
CA ALA A 54 -0.46 -1.80 -11.56
C ALA A 54 -0.63 -1.08 -12.91
N ILE A 55 -0.25 -1.72 -14.02
CA ILE A 55 -0.39 -1.17 -15.37
C ILE A 55 -1.67 -1.73 -16.00
N ASP A 56 -2.59 -0.86 -16.41
CA ASP A 56 -3.80 -1.25 -17.14
C ASP A 56 -3.48 -1.65 -18.60
N LEU A 57 -4.44 -2.30 -19.25
CA LEU A 57 -4.28 -2.73 -20.63
C LEU A 57 -3.94 -1.56 -21.57
N LEU A 58 -4.62 -0.42 -21.41
CA LEU A 58 -4.43 0.75 -22.29
C LEU A 58 -3.04 1.36 -22.15
N GLY A 59 -2.54 1.48 -20.93
CA GLY A 59 -1.18 1.95 -20.66
C GLY A 59 -0.12 1.00 -21.20
N ALA A 60 -0.35 -0.32 -21.13
CA ALA A 60 0.59 -1.32 -21.63
C ALA A 60 0.62 -1.40 -23.16
N VAL A 61 -0.51 -1.21 -23.85
CA VAL A 61 -0.59 -1.36 -25.33
C VAL A 61 0.38 -0.42 -26.04
N ILE A 62 0.60 0.79 -25.55
CA ILE A 62 1.49 1.79 -26.17
C ILE A 62 2.91 1.23 -26.41
N PRO A 63 3.66 0.79 -25.39
CA PRO A 63 4.96 0.16 -25.59
C PRO A 63 4.89 -1.22 -26.26
N LEU A 64 3.81 -2.00 -26.09
CA LEU A 64 3.68 -3.31 -26.75
C LEU A 64 3.60 -3.21 -28.28
N LEU A 65 3.08 -2.10 -28.83
CA LEU A 65 3.05 -1.85 -30.28
C LEU A 65 4.44 -1.55 -30.89
N ARG A 66 5.48 -1.46 -30.06
CA ARG A 66 6.86 -1.14 -30.46
C ARG A 66 7.83 -2.28 -30.21
N THR A 67 7.34 -3.48 -29.90
CA THR A 67 8.19 -4.64 -29.67
C THR A 67 7.53 -5.94 -30.10
N LYS A 68 8.35 -6.96 -30.37
CA LYS A 68 7.92 -8.36 -30.53
C LYS A 68 8.16 -9.20 -29.29
N LYS A 69 8.91 -8.70 -28.31
CA LYS A 69 9.28 -9.41 -27.07
C LYS A 69 9.12 -8.52 -25.85
N VAL A 70 8.36 -8.99 -24.88
CA VAL A 70 8.09 -8.28 -23.63
C VAL A 70 8.39 -9.16 -22.43
N VAL A 71 8.91 -8.54 -21.37
CA VAL A 71 9.03 -9.13 -20.04
C VAL A 71 8.22 -8.27 -19.08
N PHE A 72 7.22 -8.86 -18.44
CA PHE A 72 6.46 -8.20 -17.39
C PHE A 72 7.04 -8.58 -16.03
N LEU A 73 7.39 -7.58 -15.23
CA LEU A 73 7.79 -7.71 -13.84
C LEU A 73 6.69 -7.06 -13.00
N GLY A 74 6.11 -7.80 -12.06
CA GLY A 74 5.02 -7.27 -11.27
C GLY A 74 4.35 -8.34 -10.43
N ASP A 75 3.34 -7.89 -9.69
CA ASP A 75 2.64 -8.72 -8.73
C ASP A 75 1.13 -8.41 -8.73
N HIS A 76 0.35 -9.31 -9.33
CA HIS A 76 -1.11 -9.21 -9.35
C HIS A 76 -1.78 -9.39 -7.97
N LYS A 77 -1.03 -9.78 -6.93
CA LYS A 77 -1.51 -9.81 -5.54
C LYS A 77 -1.29 -8.47 -4.82
N GLN A 78 -0.59 -7.52 -5.42
CA GLN A 78 -0.50 -6.13 -4.95
C GLN A 78 -1.57 -5.25 -5.61
N LEU A 79 -1.41 -3.93 -5.60
CA LEU A 79 -2.46 -3.01 -6.04
C LEU A 79 -2.76 -3.15 -7.53
N PRO A 80 -4.04 -3.24 -7.92
CA PRO A 80 -4.45 -3.16 -9.31
C PRO A 80 -4.29 -1.73 -9.85
N PRO A 81 -4.38 -1.54 -11.18
CA PRO A 81 -4.40 -0.21 -11.79
C PRO A 81 -5.57 0.62 -11.29
N VAL A 82 -5.34 1.93 -11.15
CA VAL A 82 -6.40 2.88 -10.77
C VAL A 82 -7.19 3.29 -12.01
N ILE A 83 -8.38 2.70 -12.18
CA ILE A 83 -9.29 3.05 -13.28
C ILE A 83 -10.23 4.18 -12.86
N VAL A 84 -10.21 5.30 -13.58
CA VAL A 84 -11.03 6.48 -13.28
C VAL A 84 -12.48 6.26 -13.77
N LYS A 85 -13.39 6.00 -12.84
CA LYS A 85 -14.83 5.81 -13.09
C LYS A 85 -15.62 7.12 -12.96
N ASN A 86 -15.30 8.12 -13.79
CA ASN A 86 -15.87 9.48 -13.68
C ASN A 86 -17.09 9.75 -14.58
N ALA A 87 -17.50 8.81 -15.42
CA ALA A 87 -18.64 8.95 -16.32
C ALA A 87 -19.53 7.68 -16.31
N PRO A 88 -20.88 7.81 -16.37
CA PRO A 88 -21.79 6.67 -16.39
C PRO A 88 -21.49 5.66 -17.50
N LYS A 89 -21.14 6.13 -18.69
CA LYS A 89 -20.78 5.27 -19.83
C LYS A 89 -19.55 4.41 -19.56
N ILE A 90 -18.55 4.95 -18.85
CA ILE A 90 -17.35 4.19 -18.46
C ILE A 90 -17.75 3.10 -17.46
N ILE A 91 -18.60 3.45 -16.49
CA ILE A 91 -19.07 2.50 -15.48
C ILE A 91 -19.86 1.35 -16.14
N GLU A 92 -20.75 1.67 -17.07
CA GLU A 92 -21.53 0.68 -17.83
C GLU A 92 -20.61 -0.22 -18.67
N HIS A 93 -19.66 0.36 -19.40
CA HIS A 93 -18.71 -0.41 -20.19
C HIS A 93 -17.83 -1.34 -19.35
N LEU A 94 -17.37 -0.90 -18.18
CA LEU A 94 -16.59 -1.76 -17.26
C LEU A 94 -17.42 -2.89 -16.66
N LYS A 95 -18.75 -2.74 -16.53
CA LYS A 95 -19.63 -3.85 -16.13
C LYS A 95 -19.70 -4.93 -17.21
N GLU A 96 -19.69 -4.54 -18.48
CA GLU A 96 -19.68 -5.45 -19.63
C GLU A 96 -18.29 -6.06 -19.86
N HIS A 97 -17.23 -5.32 -19.50
CA HIS A 97 -15.82 -5.67 -19.72
C HIS A 97 -14.97 -5.59 -18.44
N PRO A 98 -15.24 -6.44 -17.43
CA PRO A 98 -14.55 -6.40 -16.14
C PRO A 98 -13.04 -6.70 -16.24
N GLU A 99 -12.57 -7.31 -17.34
CA GLU A 99 -11.15 -7.52 -17.63
C GLU A 99 -10.36 -6.22 -17.78
N LEU A 100 -11.02 -5.10 -18.12
CA LEU A 100 -10.38 -3.79 -18.25
C LEU A 100 -10.03 -3.18 -16.89
N GLU A 101 -10.57 -3.72 -15.80
CA GLU A 101 -10.18 -3.36 -14.43
C GLU A 101 -8.93 -4.11 -13.94
N LYS A 102 -8.48 -5.12 -14.69
CA LYS A 102 -7.30 -5.91 -14.37
C LYS A 102 -6.05 -5.30 -14.99
N SER A 103 -4.91 -5.55 -14.36
CA SER A 103 -3.63 -5.21 -14.96
C SER A 103 -3.30 -6.10 -16.15
N ILE A 104 -2.44 -5.61 -17.03
CA ILE A 104 -1.89 -6.42 -18.13
C ILE A 104 -1.24 -7.69 -17.59
N PHE A 105 -0.54 -7.60 -16.46
CA PHE A 105 0.09 -8.73 -15.80
C PHE A 105 -0.96 -9.74 -15.34
N GLU A 106 -2.03 -9.30 -14.68
CA GLU A 106 -3.09 -10.20 -14.23
C GLU A 106 -3.86 -10.84 -15.40
N ILE A 107 -4.07 -10.11 -16.51
CA ILE A 107 -4.69 -10.66 -17.72
C ILE A 107 -3.85 -11.83 -18.27
N PHE A 108 -2.55 -11.63 -18.46
CA PHE A 108 -1.66 -12.69 -18.94
C PHE A 108 -1.47 -13.80 -17.91
N TRP A 109 -1.35 -13.45 -16.63
CA TRP A 109 -1.34 -14.41 -15.53
C TRP A 109 -2.55 -15.34 -15.67
N ASN A 110 -3.77 -14.81 -15.76
CA ASN A 110 -4.99 -15.61 -15.84
C ASN A 110 -5.05 -16.48 -17.09
N ARG A 111 -4.58 -15.99 -18.24
CA ARG A 111 -4.55 -16.72 -19.52
C ARG A 111 -3.47 -17.79 -19.62
N CYS A 112 -2.45 -17.77 -18.77
CA CYS A 112 -1.40 -18.77 -18.77
C CYS A 112 -2.00 -20.16 -18.44
N PRO A 113 -1.92 -21.16 -19.32
CA PRO A 113 -2.62 -22.45 -19.13
C PRO A 113 -2.01 -23.27 -17.99
N ASP A 114 -0.71 -23.14 -17.78
CA ASP A 114 0.05 -23.81 -16.73
C ASP A 114 0.80 -22.76 -15.89
N LYS A 115 0.37 -22.56 -14.65
CA LYS A 115 0.99 -21.59 -13.73
C LYS A 115 2.35 -22.03 -13.22
N GLU A 116 2.72 -23.28 -13.46
CA GLU A 116 4.03 -23.86 -13.10
C GLU A 116 4.99 -23.86 -14.29
N ASN A 117 4.56 -23.36 -15.45
CA ASN A 117 5.44 -23.21 -16.60
C ASN A 117 6.44 -22.06 -16.39
N GLU A 118 7.61 -22.41 -15.88
CA GLU A 118 8.71 -21.48 -15.59
C GLU A 118 9.27 -20.77 -16.84
N ASN A 119 8.94 -21.21 -18.06
CA ASN A 119 9.31 -20.49 -19.29
C ASN A 119 8.40 -19.30 -19.57
N MET A 120 7.21 -19.24 -18.97
CA MET A 120 6.24 -18.17 -19.17
C MET A 120 6.01 -17.36 -17.90
N LEU A 121 6.10 -18.00 -16.74
CA LEU A 121 5.70 -17.43 -15.47
C LEU A 121 6.66 -17.87 -14.37
N VAL A 122 7.41 -16.90 -13.83
CA VAL A 122 8.41 -17.16 -12.81
C VAL A 122 8.04 -16.38 -11.55
N MET A 123 7.86 -17.09 -10.44
CA MET A 123 7.74 -16.47 -9.12
C MET A 123 9.11 -16.39 -8.46
N LEU A 124 9.56 -15.18 -8.14
CA LEU A 124 10.72 -14.99 -7.27
C LEU A 124 10.33 -15.35 -5.84
N LYS A 125 10.88 -16.45 -5.31
CA LYS A 125 10.46 -17.01 -4.03
C LYS A 125 11.14 -16.36 -2.83
N LYS A 126 12.38 -15.89 -2.97
CA LYS A 126 13.14 -15.33 -1.85
C LYS A 126 12.83 -13.85 -1.65
N GLN A 127 12.46 -13.48 -0.42
CA GLN A 127 12.32 -12.09 -0.01
C GLN A 127 13.45 -11.69 0.96
N TYR A 128 13.93 -10.47 0.83
CA TYR A 128 15.07 -9.92 1.59
C TYR A 128 14.72 -8.63 2.36
N ARG A 129 13.43 -8.31 2.48
CA ARG A 129 12.94 -7.03 3.01
C ARG A 129 12.39 -7.16 4.42
N MET A 130 11.42 -8.04 4.57
CA MET A 130 10.58 -8.12 5.76
C MET A 130 11.24 -9.04 6.77
N ARG A 131 11.19 -8.68 8.05
CA ARG A 131 11.49 -9.60 9.14
C ARG A 131 10.57 -10.83 9.07
N LYS A 132 11.07 -11.95 9.59
CA LYS A 132 10.47 -13.29 9.56
C LYS A 132 8.97 -13.31 9.87
N GLU A 133 8.52 -12.64 10.94
CA GLU A 133 7.13 -12.68 11.37
C GLU A 133 6.19 -11.99 10.37
N ILE A 134 6.60 -10.84 9.84
CA ILE A 134 5.85 -10.10 8.80
C ILE A 134 5.85 -10.90 7.50
N SER A 135 7.03 -11.37 7.07
CA SER A 135 7.19 -12.19 5.88
C SER A 135 6.33 -13.46 5.93
N LYS A 136 6.23 -14.11 7.09
CA LYS A 136 5.44 -15.32 7.25
C LYS A 136 3.96 -15.04 7.07
N PHE A 137 3.42 -13.98 7.69
CA PHE A 137 2.03 -13.60 7.46
C PHE A 137 1.76 -13.33 5.97
N VAL A 138 2.64 -12.55 5.33
CA VAL A 138 2.49 -12.21 3.91
C VAL A 138 2.54 -13.46 3.03
N SER A 139 3.52 -14.34 3.25
CA SER A 139 3.71 -15.59 2.52
C SER A 139 2.48 -16.49 2.62
N ASP A 140 2.03 -16.77 3.85
CA ASP A 140 0.96 -17.72 4.11
C ASP A 140 -0.38 -17.24 3.53
N ASN A 141 -0.70 -15.94 3.64
CA ASN A 141 -2.02 -15.41 3.30
C ASN A 141 -2.16 -14.90 1.86
N PHE A 142 -1.08 -14.44 1.22
CA PHE A 142 -1.14 -13.86 -0.13
C PHE A 142 -0.42 -14.69 -1.20
N TYR A 143 0.52 -15.55 -0.79
CA TYR A 143 1.40 -16.30 -1.71
C TYR A 143 1.42 -17.81 -1.42
N ASN A 144 0.43 -18.35 -0.70
CA ASN A 144 0.29 -19.78 -0.41
C ASN A 144 1.53 -20.42 0.23
N GLY A 145 2.24 -19.68 1.08
CA GLY A 145 3.46 -20.13 1.75
C GLY A 145 4.69 -20.27 0.84
N LYS A 146 4.62 -19.82 -0.42
CA LYS A 146 5.71 -19.96 -1.39
C LYS A 146 6.81 -18.90 -1.26
N LEU A 147 6.60 -17.84 -0.47
CA LEU A 147 7.59 -16.80 -0.24
C LEU A 147 8.53 -17.22 0.90
N GLU A 148 9.79 -17.45 0.55
CA GLU A 148 10.88 -17.87 1.42
C GLU A 148 11.52 -16.66 2.11
N TYR A 149 11.63 -16.75 3.44
CA TYR A 149 12.36 -15.77 4.24
C TYR A 149 13.87 -15.93 4.03
N VAL A 150 14.53 -14.84 3.66
CA VAL A 150 15.97 -14.69 3.78
C VAL A 150 16.25 -13.54 4.74
N GLU A 151 17.20 -13.75 5.66
CA GLU A 151 17.62 -12.69 6.59
C GLU A 151 18.08 -11.47 5.76
N PRO A 152 17.46 -10.29 5.95
CA PRO A 152 17.87 -9.08 5.25
C PRO A 152 19.33 -8.75 5.53
N ASP A 153 20.06 -8.26 4.52
CA ASP A 153 21.37 -7.68 4.77
C ASP A 153 21.22 -6.38 5.55
N LYS A 154 21.64 -6.40 6.82
CA LYS A 154 21.55 -5.26 7.73
C LYS A 154 22.84 -4.43 7.78
N SER A 155 23.82 -4.70 6.93
CA SER A 155 25.11 -3.99 6.92
C SER A 155 24.97 -2.48 6.67
N GLU A 156 23.99 -2.06 5.86
CA GLU A 156 23.70 -0.65 5.57
C GLU A 156 22.58 -0.05 6.46
N VAL A 157 22.00 -0.85 7.36
CA VAL A 157 20.87 -0.42 8.20
C VAL A 157 21.38 0.49 9.32
N LYS A 158 21.26 1.80 9.08
CA LYS A 158 21.63 2.85 10.03
C LYS A 158 20.70 2.95 11.25
N TYR A 159 19.55 2.29 11.22
CA TYR A 159 18.53 2.39 12.25
C TYR A 159 17.92 1.02 12.55
N THR A 160 17.87 0.65 13.82
CA THR A 160 17.15 -0.55 14.26
C THR A 160 16.47 -0.24 15.58
N LEU A 161 15.20 -0.67 15.70
CA LEU A 161 14.47 -0.62 16.95
C LEU A 161 15.25 -1.37 18.04
N LYS A 162 15.16 -0.92 19.29
CA LYS A 162 15.83 -1.58 20.42
C LYS A 162 14.80 -2.25 21.31
N GLU A 163 15.29 -3.06 22.24
CA GLU A 163 14.46 -3.53 23.35
C GLU A 163 13.96 -2.33 24.16
N ASN A 164 12.68 -2.37 24.57
CA ASN A 164 12.02 -1.26 25.24
C ASN A 164 10.86 -1.78 26.10
N ASP A 165 10.56 -1.16 27.23
CA ASP A 165 9.42 -1.57 28.06
C ASP A 165 8.07 -1.31 27.38
N ASP A 166 8.02 -0.42 26.39
CA ASP A 166 6.87 -0.21 25.53
C ASP A 166 6.84 -1.20 24.35
N PRO A 167 5.88 -2.13 24.30
CA PRO A 167 5.73 -3.03 23.15
C PRO A 167 5.65 -2.29 21.81
N ILE A 168 5.05 -1.10 21.77
CA ILE A 168 4.95 -0.29 20.55
C ILE A 168 6.33 0.14 20.05
N LEU A 169 7.24 0.48 20.95
CA LEU A 169 8.60 0.91 20.65
C LEU A 169 9.60 -0.25 20.60
N ASN A 170 9.24 -1.41 21.14
CA ASN A 170 10.14 -2.54 21.35
C ASN A 170 10.30 -3.40 20.09
N ILE A 171 11.54 -3.71 19.74
CA ILE A 171 11.93 -4.61 18.65
C ILE A 171 11.32 -6.02 18.71
N HIS A 172 11.00 -6.54 19.90
CA HIS A 172 10.47 -7.90 20.09
C HIS A 172 8.99 -8.05 19.73
N TYR A 173 8.31 -6.94 19.41
CA TYR A 173 6.92 -6.95 18.96
C TYR A 173 6.85 -6.48 17.49
N PRO A 174 7.20 -7.36 16.53
CA PRO A 174 7.27 -7.00 15.11
C PRO A 174 5.89 -6.71 14.51
N MET A 175 4.82 -7.21 15.12
CA MET A 175 3.45 -6.90 14.71
C MET A 175 2.59 -6.59 15.93
N LEU A 176 1.81 -5.51 15.85
CA LEU A 176 0.92 -5.06 16.92
C LEU A 176 -0.45 -4.70 16.37
N CYS A 177 -1.49 -5.05 17.11
CA CYS A 177 -2.87 -4.65 16.85
C CYS A 177 -3.38 -3.83 18.03
N LEU A 178 -3.57 -2.54 17.79
CA LEU A 178 -4.08 -1.58 18.76
C LEU A 178 -5.60 -1.52 18.57
N LEU A 179 -6.32 -2.25 19.42
CA LEU A 179 -7.77 -2.26 19.37
C LEU A 179 -8.32 -0.92 19.84
N ASN A 180 -9.30 -0.41 19.10
CA ASN A 180 -9.99 0.82 19.45
C ASN A 180 -11.51 0.72 19.34
N SER A 181 -12.18 1.66 20.00
CA SER A 181 -13.63 1.87 19.94
C SER A 181 -14.01 3.27 19.45
N PHE A 182 -13.07 3.98 18.80
CA PHE A 182 -13.29 5.34 18.31
C PHE A 182 -14.38 5.42 17.25
N HIS A 183 -14.91 6.61 17.00
CA HIS A 183 -15.93 6.81 15.98
C HIS A 183 -15.34 7.32 14.66
N THR A 184 -15.88 6.82 13.54
CA THR A 184 -15.54 7.31 12.20
C THR A 184 -16.48 8.43 11.82
N LYS A 185 -15.91 9.47 11.23
CA LYS A 185 -16.64 10.53 10.55
C LYS A 185 -16.50 10.36 9.05
N TYR A 186 -17.58 10.55 8.32
CA TYR A 186 -17.58 10.48 6.87
C TYR A 186 -17.75 11.87 6.27
N THR A 187 -17.05 12.09 5.17
CA THR A 187 -17.34 13.15 4.20
C THR A 187 -17.97 12.51 2.97
N ASN A 188 -18.46 13.32 2.03
CA ASN A 188 -19.04 12.83 0.78
C ASN A 188 -18.06 11.97 -0.06
N LYS A 189 -16.75 12.00 0.22
CA LYS A 189 -15.71 11.36 -0.61
C LYS A 189 -14.81 10.37 0.13
N SER A 190 -14.81 10.34 1.47
CA SER A 190 -13.93 9.46 2.28
C SER A 190 -14.27 9.54 3.77
N GLY A 191 -13.84 8.55 4.56
CA GLY A 191 -13.88 8.54 6.03
C GLY A 191 -12.60 9.08 6.69
N TYR A 192 -12.69 9.41 7.98
CA TYR A 192 -11.57 9.71 8.88
C TYR A 192 -11.96 9.43 10.35
N CYS A 193 -10.97 9.21 11.23
CA CYS A 193 -11.20 8.94 12.65
C CYS A 193 -10.26 9.76 13.54
N ASN A 194 -10.82 10.72 14.28
CA ASN A 194 -10.04 11.60 15.15
C ASN A 194 -9.28 10.84 16.26
N GLY A 195 -9.89 9.83 16.85
CA GLY A 195 -9.26 9.05 17.93
C GLY A 195 -8.02 8.29 17.44
N GLU A 196 -8.10 7.66 16.27
CA GLU A 196 -6.93 7.00 15.67
C GLU A 196 -5.83 8.01 15.37
N ARG A 197 -6.17 9.17 14.77
CA ARG A 197 -5.17 10.22 14.48
C ARG A 197 -4.45 10.69 15.74
N MET A 198 -5.20 10.93 16.83
CA MET A 198 -4.62 11.33 18.10
C MET A 198 -3.69 10.26 18.68
N LEU A 199 -4.11 8.99 18.63
CA LEU A 199 -3.29 7.87 19.08
C LEU A 199 -1.99 7.79 18.25
N ILE A 200 -2.08 7.90 16.93
CA ILE A 200 -0.92 7.90 16.03
C ILE A 200 0.02 9.05 16.37
N ASN A 201 -0.48 10.28 16.54
CA ASN A 201 0.33 11.42 16.96
C ASN A 201 1.11 11.15 18.26
N LYS A 202 0.47 10.51 19.25
CA LYS A 202 1.14 10.14 20.50
C LYS A 202 2.20 9.05 20.30
N ILE A 203 1.90 8.04 19.49
CA ILE A 203 2.86 6.98 19.13
C ILE A 203 4.08 7.58 18.43
N ILE A 204 3.89 8.45 17.43
CA ILE A 204 5.00 9.11 16.73
C ILE A 204 5.84 9.95 17.69
N ARG A 205 5.22 10.71 18.59
CA ARG A 205 5.96 11.44 19.64
C ARG A 205 6.79 10.50 20.50
N SER A 206 6.22 9.38 20.96
CA SER A 206 6.98 8.40 21.74
C SER A 206 8.15 7.78 20.96
N PHE A 207 8.01 7.56 19.65
CA PHE A 207 9.13 7.17 18.80
C PHE A 207 10.22 8.24 18.77
N LYS A 208 9.86 9.51 18.57
CA LYS A 208 10.81 10.63 18.54
C LYS A 208 11.50 10.85 19.88
N ASP A 209 10.75 10.82 20.97
CA ASP A 209 11.28 10.96 22.33
C ASP A 209 12.29 9.86 22.67
N THR A 210 12.10 8.65 22.11
CA THR A 210 12.95 7.48 22.38
C THR A 210 14.14 7.36 21.43
N TYR A 211 13.95 7.68 20.16
CA TYR A 211 14.90 7.38 19.08
C TYR A 211 15.46 8.63 18.37
N GLY A 212 15.05 9.82 18.77
CA GLY A 212 15.40 11.10 18.12
C GLY A 212 14.47 11.45 16.96
N GLU A 213 14.53 12.70 16.49
CA GLU A 213 13.62 13.23 15.45
C GLU A 213 13.76 12.51 14.10
N ASP A 214 14.97 12.08 13.73
CA ASP A 214 15.26 11.38 12.46
C ASP A 214 14.51 10.05 12.31
N ILE A 215 13.89 9.54 13.38
CA ILE A 215 13.02 8.36 13.31
C ILE A 215 11.82 8.58 12.40
N ALA A 216 11.37 9.84 12.23
CA ALA A 216 10.23 10.18 11.40
C ALA A 216 10.40 9.67 9.95
N ASP A 217 11.61 9.74 9.41
CA ASP A 217 11.94 9.26 8.06
C ASP A 217 11.81 7.75 7.89
N LYS A 218 11.85 7.00 8.99
CA LYS A 218 11.77 5.53 9.01
C LYS A 218 10.36 5.02 9.31
N ILE A 219 9.40 5.92 9.53
CA ILE A 219 8.00 5.58 9.78
C ILE A 219 7.16 6.02 8.58
N ALA A 220 6.15 5.22 8.21
CA ALA A 220 5.05 5.69 7.38
C ALA A 220 3.69 5.36 7.99
N ILE A 221 2.73 6.23 7.72
CA ILE A 221 1.33 6.07 8.11
C ILE A 221 0.51 5.78 6.86
N ILE A 222 -0.05 4.58 6.79
CA ILE A 222 -0.83 4.08 5.67
C ILE A 222 -2.30 3.96 6.09
N THR A 223 -3.21 4.37 5.21
CA THR A 223 -4.65 4.20 5.41
C THR A 223 -5.36 4.10 4.08
N PRO A 224 -6.42 3.29 3.90
CA PRO A 224 -7.14 3.27 2.63
C PRO A 224 -7.97 4.54 2.41
N PHE A 225 -8.11 5.41 3.42
CA PHE A 225 -8.97 6.59 3.37
C PHE A 225 -8.18 7.87 3.09
N LYS A 226 -8.43 8.48 1.91
CA LYS A 226 -7.78 9.72 1.48
C LYS A 226 -7.90 10.86 2.50
N GLU A 227 -9.05 10.97 3.15
CA GLU A 227 -9.35 12.07 4.07
C GLU A 227 -8.72 11.86 5.46
N GLN A 228 -8.43 10.60 5.84
CA GLN A 228 -7.56 10.26 6.97
C GLN A 228 -6.10 10.60 6.63
N ALA A 229 -5.61 10.18 5.45
CA ALA A 229 -4.25 10.44 5.00
C ALA A 229 -3.92 11.94 4.93
N ASN A 230 -4.78 12.74 4.28
CA ASN A 230 -4.62 14.19 4.17
C ASN A 230 -4.57 14.88 5.53
N ARG A 231 -5.35 14.40 6.49
CA ARG A 231 -5.36 14.92 7.85
C ARG A 231 -4.07 14.60 8.59
N MET A 232 -3.60 13.35 8.53
CA MET A 232 -2.35 12.95 9.15
C MET A 232 -1.16 13.72 8.58
N LYS A 233 -1.10 13.88 7.26
CA LYS A 233 -0.07 14.67 6.57
C LYS A 233 0.01 16.12 7.05
N ARG A 234 -1.13 16.72 7.45
CA ARG A 234 -1.14 18.08 8.02
C ARG A 234 -0.70 18.13 9.48
N GLU A 235 -0.97 17.08 10.24
CA GLU A 235 -0.64 17.03 11.67
C GLU A 235 0.81 16.62 11.93
N ILE A 236 1.39 15.80 11.05
CA ILE A 236 2.74 15.25 11.17
C ILE A 236 3.43 15.33 9.79
N PRO A 237 3.81 16.53 9.34
CA PRO A 237 4.29 16.75 7.96
C PRO A 237 5.65 16.11 7.65
N ASP A 238 6.41 15.78 8.68
CA ASP A 238 7.72 15.14 8.65
C ASP A 238 7.64 13.60 8.59
N VAL A 239 6.46 13.01 8.84
CA VAL A 239 6.22 11.57 8.65
C VAL A 239 5.45 11.36 7.36
N GLU A 240 5.89 10.40 6.56
CA GLU A 240 5.21 10.08 5.32
C GLU A 240 3.81 9.52 5.57
N CYS A 241 2.80 10.18 5.03
CA CYS A 241 1.39 9.85 5.22
C CYS A 241 0.66 9.80 3.88
N GLY A 242 -0.06 8.72 3.62
CA GLY A 242 -0.67 8.50 2.30
C GLY A 242 -1.69 7.37 2.27
N THR A 243 -2.35 7.25 1.12
CA THR A 243 -3.14 6.05 0.83
C THR A 243 -2.22 4.92 0.41
N VAL A 244 -2.70 3.67 0.47
CA VAL A 244 -1.90 2.51 0.06
C VAL A 244 -1.35 2.68 -1.37
N HIS A 245 -2.11 3.27 -2.30
CA HIS A 245 -1.66 3.60 -3.66
C HIS A 245 -0.50 4.61 -3.72
N THR A 246 -0.35 5.47 -2.70
CA THR A 246 0.76 6.44 -2.64
C THR A 246 2.08 5.77 -2.27
N PHE A 247 2.03 4.60 -1.61
CA PHE A 247 3.19 3.87 -1.10
C PHE A 247 3.63 2.71 -1.99
N GLN A 248 3.16 2.63 -3.23
CA GLN A 248 3.66 1.62 -4.16
C GLN A 248 5.16 1.84 -4.43
N GLY A 249 5.94 0.74 -4.44
CA GLY A 249 7.41 0.79 -4.51
C GLY A 249 8.15 1.32 -3.28
N GLN A 250 7.47 1.96 -2.31
CA GLN A 250 8.12 2.54 -1.12
C GLN A 250 8.08 1.59 0.09
N GLU A 251 9.02 1.68 1.01
CA GLU A 251 9.14 0.80 2.18
C GLU A 251 9.68 1.58 3.37
N LYS A 252 9.31 1.17 4.59
CA LYS A 252 9.76 1.81 5.84
C LYS A 252 10.06 0.78 6.91
N GLU A 253 10.90 1.17 7.87
CA GLU A 253 11.21 0.32 9.02
C GLU A 253 9.96 0.04 9.85
N VAL A 254 9.13 1.07 10.03
CA VAL A 254 7.86 0.98 10.76
C VAL A 254 6.70 1.44 9.88
N ILE A 255 5.66 0.62 9.79
CA ILE A 255 4.38 1.00 9.19
C ILE A 255 3.32 1.07 10.27
N ILE A 256 2.58 2.18 10.29
CA ILE A 256 1.37 2.34 11.09
C ILE A 256 0.16 2.35 10.14
N TYR A 257 -0.65 1.31 10.20
CA TYR A 257 -1.85 1.16 9.37
C TYR A 257 -3.11 1.57 10.14
N SER A 258 -3.76 2.64 9.69
CA SER A 258 -5.01 3.16 10.25
C SER A 258 -6.21 2.68 9.44
N THR A 259 -7.04 1.85 10.07
CA THR A 259 -8.25 1.31 9.44
C THR A 259 -9.44 2.27 9.52
N VAL A 260 -9.35 3.35 10.31
CA VAL A 260 -10.39 4.38 10.56
C VAL A 260 -11.59 3.85 11.35
N LYS A 261 -12.15 2.70 10.96
CA LYS A 261 -13.12 1.80 11.60
C LYS A 261 -14.12 1.32 10.55
N TYR A 262 -14.40 0.02 10.58
CA TYR A 262 -15.44 -0.62 9.78
C TYR A 262 -16.76 -0.70 10.56
N HIS A 263 -17.88 -0.33 9.92
CA HIS A 263 -19.23 -0.59 10.44
C HIS A 263 -19.93 -1.60 9.52
N PRO A 264 -20.28 -2.81 10.00
CA PRO A 264 -20.91 -3.85 9.18
C PRO A 264 -22.23 -3.43 8.54
N ASN A 265 -22.98 -2.54 9.21
CA ASN A 265 -24.32 -2.07 8.81
C ASN A 265 -24.32 -0.61 8.31
N ALA A 266 -23.16 -0.01 8.01
CA ALA A 266 -23.15 1.26 7.28
C ALA A 266 -23.33 0.91 5.81
N ASP A 267 -24.56 0.96 5.34
CA ASP A 267 -24.91 0.73 3.95
C ASP A 267 -24.09 1.69 3.05
N GLY A 268 -23.03 1.15 2.44
CA GLY A 268 -22.83 1.37 1.00
C GLY A 268 -21.61 2.14 0.50
N THR A 269 -20.88 2.97 1.26
CA THR A 269 -19.94 3.89 0.55
C THR A 269 -18.46 3.48 0.51
N PHE A 270 -17.89 2.84 1.55
CA PHE A 270 -16.43 2.58 1.60
C PHE A 270 -16.04 1.19 2.12
N GLY A 271 -17.01 0.30 2.36
CA GLY A 271 -16.74 -1.06 2.85
C GLY A 271 -15.85 -1.89 1.91
N TYR A 272 -15.87 -1.60 0.60
CA TYR A 272 -15.03 -2.25 -0.41
C TYR A 272 -13.52 -2.04 -0.19
N LEU A 273 -13.12 -1.03 0.59
CA LEU A 273 -11.70 -0.75 0.88
C LEU A 273 -11.09 -1.69 1.94
N LEU A 274 -11.94 -2.32 2.76
CA LEU A 274 -11.52 -3.16 3.89
C LEU A 274 -12.14 -4.55 3.87
N ASP A 275 -13.29 -4.72 3.21
CA ASP A 275 -14.02 -6.00 3.19
C ASP A 275 -13.59 -6.84 1.97
N THR A 276 -12.73 -7.83 2.21
CA THR A 276 -12.23 -8.76 1.19
C THR A 276 -13.32 -9.61 0.55
N ARG A 277 -14.48 -9.77 1.20
CA ARG A 277 -15.64 -10.45 0.63
C ARG A 277 -16.30 -9.61 -0.46
N LYS A 278 -16.09 -8.28 -0.42
CA LYS A 278 -16.69 -7.32 -1.35
C LYS A 278 -15.75 -6.91 -2.48
N SER A 279 -14.44 -6.94 -2.24
CA SER A 279 -13.47 -6.54 -3.25
C SER A 279 -12.13 -7.26 -3.09
N LYS A 280 -11.59 -7.72 -4.23
CA LYS A 280 -10.20 -8.18 -4.32
C LYS A 280 -9.22 -7.06 -3.96
N GLU A 281 -9.58 -5.81 -4.26
CA GLU A 281 -8.81 -4.63 -3.92
C GLU A 281 -8.55 -4.52 -2.41
N ALA A 282 -9.52 -4.87 -1.55
CA ALA A 282 -9.31 -4.86 -0.11
C ALA A 282 -8.21 -5.84 0.35
N GLU A 283 -8.12 -7.00 -0.29
CA GLU A 283 -7.05 -7.97 -0.03
C GLU A 283 -5.71 -7.40 -0.49
N ASN A 284 -5.66 -6.83 -1.71
CA ASN A 284 -4.47 -6.19 -2.24
C ASN A 284 -3.99 -5.03 -1.36
N LEU A 285 -4.92 -4.20 -0.86
CA LEU A 285 -4.64 -3.07 0.02
C LEU A 285 -3.98 -3.54 1.32
N LEU A 286 -4.46 -4.63 1.92
CA LEU A 286 -3.85 -5.19 3.13
C LEU A 286 -2.50 -5.85 2.83
N ASN A 287 -2.37 -6.62 1.75
CA ASN A 287 -1.09 -7.21 1.33
C ASN A 287 -0.02 -6.12 1.21
N VAL A 288 -0.34 -5.05 0.48
CA VAL A 288 0.56 -3.91 0.33
C VAL A 288 0.84 -3.29 1.70
N ALA A 289 -0.18 -2.90 2.48
CA ALA A 289 0.04 -2.26 3.79
C ALA A 289 0.98 -3.06 4.72
N VAL A 290 0.82 -4.38 4.80
CA VAL A 290 1.68 -5.23 5.64
C VAL A 290 3.09 -5.36 5.04
N SER A 291 3.19 -5.60 3.74
CA SER A 291 4.48 -5.82 3.05
C SER A 291 5.35 -4.56 2.87
N ARG A 292 4.83 -3.38 3.22
CA ARG A 292 5.62 -2.14 3.31
C ARG A 292 6.49 -2.05 4.56
N ALA A 293 6.23 -2.88 5.58
CA ALA A 293 6.97 -2.89 6.83
C ALA A 293 8.20 -3.79 6.76
N LYS A 294 9.39 -3.25 7.08
CA LYS A 294 10.61 -4.05 7.22
C LYS A 294 10.72 -4.69 8.61
N GLU A 295 10.59 -3.89 9.66
CA GLU A 295 10.87 -4.30 11.04
C GLU A 295 9.62 -4.36 11.91
N LYS A 296 8.68 -3.41 11.75
CA LYS A 296 7.47 -3.34 12.57
C LYS A 296 6.22 -2.92 11.80
N PHE A 297 5.14 -3.67 11.99
CA PHE A 297 3.80 -3.35 11.50
C PHE A 297 2.84 -3.11 12.68
N VAL A 298 2.24 -1.93 12.74
CA VAL A 298 1.25 -1.56 13.76
C VAL A 298 -0.08 -1.29 13.08
N ILE A 299 -1.10 -2.10 13.34
CA ILE A 299 -2.46 -1.86 12.87
C ILE A 299 -3.33 -1.27 13.97
N ILE A 300 -4.08 -0.23 13.64
CA ILE A 300 -5.04 0.42 14.53
C ILE A 300 -6.44 0.20 13.95
N GLY A 301 -7.30 -0.48 14.71
CA GLY A 301 -8.64 -0.80 14.23
C GLY A 301 -9.58 -1.32 15.30
N CYS A 302 -10.82 -1.60 14.91
CA CYS A 302 -11.87 -2.02 15.83
C CYS A 302 -12.12 -3.53 15.79
N ARG A 303 -12.58 -4.10 16.91
CA ARG A 303 -12.92 -5.53 17.02
C ARG A 303 -13.92 -5.99 15.96
N LYS A 304 -14.90 -5.13 15.61
CA LYS A 304 -15.90 -5.43 14.58
C LYS A 304 -15.26 -5.73 13.21
N LEU A 305 -14.20 -5.03 12.81
CA LEU A 305 -13.47 -5.35 11.57
C LEU A 305 -12.83 -6.74 11.66
N PHE A 306 -12.04 -6.94 12.72
CA PHE A 306 -11.29 -8.17 12.96
C PHE A 306 -12.15 -9.41 13.20
N SER A 307 -13.45 -9.28 13.51
CA SER A 307 -14.34 -10.44 13.71
C SER A 307 -15.28 -10.71 12.55
N ASN A 308 -15.40 -9.80 11.58
CA ASN A 308 -16.36 -9.93 10.48
C ASN A 308 -15.71 -10.07 9.09
N VAL A 309 -14.41 -9.77 8.96
CA VAL A 309 -13.66 -9.92 7.72
C VAL A 309 -12.57 -10.95 7.93
N GLU A 310 -12.67 -12.09 7.25
CA GLU A 310 -11.84 -13.30 7.46
C GLU A 310 -10.35 -12.99 7.48
N LEU A 311 -9.83 -12.29 6.47
CA LEU A 311 -8.42 -11.95 6.39
C LEU A 311 -7.94 -11.05 7.56
N TYR A 312 -8.79 -10.15 8.05
CA TYR A 312 -8.46 -9.34 9.22
C TYR A 312 -8.52 -10.18 10.51
N ASP A 313 -9.44 -11.15 10.61
CA ASP A 313 -9.48 -12.11 11.72
C ASP A 313 -8.21 -13.00 11.75
N GLU A 314 -7.76 -13.46 10.58
CA GLU A 314 -6.50 -14.20 10.43
C GLU A 314 -5.30 -13.35 10.88
N LEU A 315 -5.22 -12.09 10.43
CA LEU A 315 -4.22 -11.13 10.89
C LEU A 315 -4.27 -10.93 12.41
N PHE A 316 -5.47 -10.75 12.97
CA PHE A 316 -5.65 -10.57 14.41
C PHE A 316 -5.19 -11.80 15.19
N LYS A 317 -5.60 -13.00 14.78
CA LYS A 317 -5.20 -14.28 15.38
C LYS A 317 -3.69 -14.48 15.29
N TYR A 318 -3.08 -14.13 14.16
CA TYR A 318 -1.64 -14.20 13.97
C TYR A 318 -0.90 -13.24 14.91
N ILE A 319 -1.29 -11.97 14.97
CA ILE A 319 -0.72 -10.98 15.90
C ILE A 319 -0.92 -11.41 17.36
N LYS A 320 -2.07 -12.01 17.70
CA LYS A 320 -2.32 -12.57 19.04
C LYS A 320 -1.34 -13.67 19.41
N LYS A 321 -1.00 -14.57 18.48
CA LYS A 321 0.03 -15.60 18.71
C LYS A 321 1.42 -15.00 18.97
N LEU A 322 1.67 -13.80 18.45
CA LEU A 322 2.90 -13.02 18.69
C LEU A 322 2.82 -12.13 19.94
N ASN A 323 1.79 -12.29 20.79
CA ASN A 323 1.53 -11.45 21.96
C ASN A 323 1.40 -9.94 21.63
N GLY A 324 0.99 -9.60 20.41
CA GLY A 324 0.95 -8.23 19.90
C GLY A 324 -0.40 -7.51 20.04
N ILE A 325 -1.34 -8.01 20.84
CA ILE A 325 -2.64 -7.34 21.02
C ILE A 325 -2.53 -6.32 22.16
N LYS A 326 -3.02 -5.10 21.90
CA LYS A 326 -3.19 -4.07 22.92
C LYS A 326 -4.63 -3.61 23.01
N LEU A 327 -5.18 -3.73 24.21
CA LEU A 327 -6.56 -3.38 24.50
C LEU A 327 -6.72 -1.86 24.68
N PRO A 328 -7.92 -1.31 24.47
CA PRO A 328 -8.19 0.11 24.66
C PRO A 328 -7.78 0.65 26.03
N GLU A 329 -7.95 -0.12 27.10
CA GLU A 329 -7.61 0.31 28.48
C GLU A 329 -6.10 0.49 28.67
N GLU A 330 -5.28 -0.46 28.19
CA GLU A 330 -3.81 -0.35 28.20
C GLU A 330 -3.34 0.92 27.46
N LEU A 331 -3.99 1.23 26.33
CA LEU A 331 -3.66 2.41 25.52
C LEU A 331 -4.05 3.72 26.21
N LYS A 332 -5.18 3.75 26.94
CA LYS A 332 -5.63 4.93 27.68
C LYS A 332 -4.66 5.32 28.77
N GLU A 333 -4.29 4.35 29.61
CA GLU A 333 -3.41 4.56 30.74
C GLU A 333 -2.06 5.08 30.25
N LYS A 334 -1.47 4.36 29.29
CA LYS A 334 -0.14 4.67 28.77
C LYS A 334 -0.06 6.01 28.06
N TYR A 335 -0.97 6.25 27.12
CA TYR A 335 -0.94 7.46 26.32
C TYR A 335 -1.73 8.60 26.95
N ALA A 336 -2.13 8.51 28.22
CA ALA A 336 -2.94 9.52 28.91
C ALA A 336 -4.14 10.00 28.07
N ILE A 337 -4.86 9.06 27.44
CA ILE A 337 -6.07 9.36 26.66
C ILE A 337 -7.23 9.35 27.64
N LYS A 338 -7.44 10.49 28.32
CA LYS A 338 -8.38 10.66 29.45
C LYS A 338 -9.82 10.19 29.15
N ASN A 339 -10.20 10.08 27.87
CA ASN A 339 -11.55 9.65 27.47
C ASN A 339 -11.55 9.02 26.06
N PHE A 340 -11.50 7.69 25.91
CA PHE A 340 -11.83 7.07 24.61
C PHE A 340 -13.25 7.45 24.13
N CYS A 341 -14.18 7.71 25.07
CA CYS A 341 -15.59 8.07 24.84
C CYS A 341 -15.81 9.59 24.58
N LYS A 342 -15.30 10.45 25.47
CA LYS A 342 -15.71 11.87 25.52
C LYS A 342 -14.99 12.81 24.55
N MET A 343 -13.96 12.37 23.81
CA MET A 343 -13.27 13.26 22.84
C MET A 343 -13.99 13.38 21.48
N CYS A 344 -15.10 12.64 21.30
CA CYS A 344 -16.01 12.77 20.15
C CYS A 344 -17.49 12.97 20.54
N ASN A 345 -17.80 13.02 21.84
CA ASN A 345 -19.16 13.19 22.37
C ASN A 345 -20.16 12.07 21.96
N GLU A 346 -19.70 10.82 21.84
CA GLU A 346 -20.52 9.68 21.41
C GLU A 346 -20.29 8.44 22.30
N PRO A 347 -21.33 7.62 22.57
CA PRO A 347 -21.28 6.53 23.54
C PRO A 347 -20.32 5.38 23.14
N ILE A 348 -19.66 4.78 24.14
CA ILE A 348 -18.93 3.51 24.01
C ILE A 348 -19.98 2.39 23.96
N GLU A 349 -20.05 1.66 22.86
CA GLU A 349 -20.70 0.34 22.87
C GLU A 349 -19.85 -0.60 23.74
N ASN A 350 -20.49 -1.25 24.71
CA ASN A 350 -19.87 -2.24 25.58
C ASN A 350 -19.08 -3.24 24.73
N ILE A 351 -17.78 -3.29 24.96
CA ILE A 351 -16.92 -4.34 24.43
C ILE A 351 -17.41 -5.62 25.11
N LEU A 352 -18.15 -6.44 24.37
CA LEU A 352 -18.43 -7.81 24.79
C LEU A 352 -17.08 -8.51 24.97
N VAL A 353 -16.73 -8.70 26.24
CA VAL A 353 -15.65 -9.59 26.66
C VAL A 353 -16.09 -10.98 26.25
N LEU A 354 -15.54 -11.49 25.15
CA LEU A 354 -15.62 -12.90 24.80
C LEU A 354 -14.26 -13.49 25.14
N SER A 355 -14.30 -14.34 26.17
CA SER A 355 -13.25 -15.24 26.66
C SER A 355 -12.49 -15.95 25.54
#